data_AF-A0A519ZNJ7-F1
#
_entry.id   AF-A0A519ZNJ7-F1
#
_cell.length_a   1.000
_cell.length_b   1.000
_cell.length_c   1.000
_cell.angle_alpha   90.00
_cell.angle_beta   90.00
_cell.angle_gamma   90.00
#
_symmetry.space_group_name_H-M   'P 1'
#
loop_
_entity.id
_entity.type
_entity.pdbx_description
1 polymer ?
#
loop_
_entity_poly.entity_id
_entity_poly.type
_entity_poly.pdbx_seq_one_letter_code
_entity_poly.pdbx_strand_id
1 'polypeptide(L)'
;MSAPRTFVNSPLARIARLVLGRAPRVAMVLGHTVHLSGATREEFLADAEWVAHEEVHLRQVRDLGRLRFLYEYLLESARVGYYQNKFEIEAREGARLFMESRRS
;
A
#
# COMPACT_ATOMS: atom_id res chain seq x y z
N MET A 1 -0.36 3.75 -21.70
CA MET A 1 -0.56 3.42 -20.27
C MET A 1 -0.12 4.64 -19.47
N SER A 2 -1.06 5.40 -18.88
CA SER A 2 -0.73 6.63 -18.14
C SER A 2 -0.20 6.29 -16.75
N ALA A 3 0.92 6.91 -16.38
CA ALA A 3 1.54 6.74 -15.06
C ALA A 3 0.56 7.14 -13.93
N PRO A 4 0.52 6.39 -12.82
CA PRO A 4 -0.33 6.74 -11.68
C PRO A 4 0.11 8.08 -11.09
N ARG A 5 -0.86 8.99 -10.91
CA ARG A 5 -0.64 10.31 -10.29
C ARG A 5 -0.25 10.07 -8.83
N THR A 6 0.71 10.81 -8.28
CA THR A 6 1.10 10.77 -6.85
C THR A 6 0.71 12.11 -6.20
N PHE A 7 0.22 12.08 -4.95
CA PHE A 7 -0.18 13.30 -4.22
C PHE A 7 0.41 13.26 -2.80
N VAL A 8 0.95 14.38 -2.32
CA VAL A 8 1.68 14.48 -1.06
C VAL A 8 0.91 15.42 -0.13
N ASN A 9 0.81 15.11 1.17
CA ASN A 9 0.10 15.87 2.23
C ASN A 9 -1.45 15.78 2.29
N SER A 10 -2.02 14.57 2.20
CA SER A 10 -3.45 14.39 2.48
C SER A 10 -3.76 14.35 3.99
N PRO A 11 -4.84 14.97 4.50
CA PRO A 11 -5.32 14.82 5.89
C PRO A 11 -5.55 13.36 6.30
N LEU A 12 -5.91 12.50 5.35
CA LEU A 12 -6.01 11.06 5.53
C LEU A 12 -4.66 10.43 5.90
N ALA A 13 -3.55 10.93 5.37
CA ALA A 13 -2.20 10.44 5.69
C ALA A 13 -1.82 10.75 7.15
N ARG A 14 -2.36 11.81 7.77
CA ARG A 14 -2.16 12.09 9.20
C ARG A 14 -2.91 11.11 10.10
N ILE A 15 -4.14 10.74 9.72
CA ILE A 15 -4.93 9.75 10.46
C ILE A 15 -4.32 8.36 10.31
N ALA A 16 -3.89 7.99 9.09
CA ALA A 16 -3.17 6.75 8.86
C ALA A 16 -1.90 6.65 9.72
N ARG A 17 -1.14 7.73 9.87
CA ARG A 17 0.05 7.77 10.74
C ARG A 17 -0.25 7.62 12.23
N LEU A 18 -1.45 8.00 12.68
CA LEU A 18 -1.89 7.79 14.06
C LEU A 18 -2.34 6.33 14.31
N VAL A 19 -2.98 5.70 13.32
CA VAL A 19 -3.48 4.32 13.41
C VAL A 19 -2.38 3.28 13.13
N LEU A 20 -1.42 3.58 12.26
CA LEU A 20 -0.33 2.68 11.85
C LEU A 20 0.91 2.72 12.78
N GLY A 21 0.91 3.58 13.81
CA GLY A 21 2.07 3.77 14.69
C GLY A 21 3.25 4.49 14.01
N ARG A 22 4.42 4.54 14.68
CA ARG A 22 5.66 5.25 14.24
C ARG A 22 6.33 4.66 12.98
N ALA A 23 5.58 4.18 11.99
CA ALA A 23 6.14 3.74 10.72
C ALA A 23 6.87 4.93 10.04
N PRO A 24 8.20 4.84 9.79
CA PRO A 24 8.96 5.93 9.20
C PRO A 24 8.63 6.16 7.72
N ARG A 25 8.06 5.16 7.06
CA ARG A 25 7.62 5.18 5.67
C ARG A 25 6.22 4.59 5.60
N VAL A 26 5.29 5.32 5.00
CA VAL A 26 3.90 4.88 4.81
C VAL A 26 3.55 5.16 3.35
N ALA A 27 3.14 4.11 2.64
CA ALA A 27 2.48 4.23 1.36
C ALA A 27 0.99 3.97 1.58
N MET A 28 0.13 4.79 0.98
CA MET A 28 -1.32 4.55 1.04
C MET A 28 -1.93 4.80 -0.32
N VAL A 29 -2.62 3.79 -0.83
CA VAL A 29 -3.36 3.89 -2.09
C VAL A 29 -4.69 4.61 -1.85
N LEU A 30 -4.86 5.79 -2.44
CA LEU A 30 -6.16 6.48 -2.50
C LEU A 30 -6.65 6.50 -3.95
N GLY A 31 -7.45 5.49 -4.32
CA GLY A 31 -7.98 5.35 -5.67
C GLY A 31 -6.92 4.84 -6.65
N HIS A 32 -6.52 5.65 -7.63
CA HIS A 32 -5.47 5.32 -8.61
C HIS A 32 -4.09 5.88 -8.25
N THR A 33 -3.94 6.40 -7.04
CA THR A 33 -2.78 7.18 -6.63
C THR A 33 -2.13 6.53 -5.40
N VAL A 34 -0.87 6.17 -5.54
CA VAL A 34 -0.01 5.78 -4.43
C VAL A 34 0.50 7.05 -3.76
N HIS A 35 0.12 7.28 -2.51
CA HIS A 35 0.65 8.38 -1.71
C HIS A 35 1.88 7.87 -0.96
N LEU A 36 3.06 8.25 -1.42
CA LEU A 36 4.32 7.94 -0.76
C LEU A 36 4.62 8.98 0.32
N SER A 37 5.01 8.54 1.51
CA SER A 37 5.55 9.38 2.58
C SER A 37 6.92 8.85 3.00
N GLY A 38 7.97 9.63 2.77
CA GLY A 38 9.36 9.27 3.13
C GLY A 38 10.15 8.50 2.06
N ALA A 39 9.65 8.48 0.83
CA ALA A 39 10.35 7.96 -0.36
C ALA A 39 9.95 8.76 -1.61
N THR A 40 10.85 8.88 -2.59
CA THR A 40 10.58 9.48 -3.90
C THR A 40 9.93 8.46 -4.85
N ARG A 41 9.37 8.95 -5.96
CA ARG A 41 8.80 8.08 -7.00
C ARG A 41 9.89 7.22 -7.64
N GLU A 42 11.08 7.77 -7.82
CA GLU A 42 12.23 7.09 -8.41
C GLU A 42 12.71 5.96 -7.51
N GLU A 43 12.79 6.19 -6.19
CA GLU A 43 13.10 5.15 -5.21
C GLU A 43 12.06 4.04 -5.20
N PHE A 44 10.77 4.40 -5.28
CA PHE A 44 9.69 3.42 -5.37
C PHE A 44 9.78 2.56 -6.64
N LEU A 45 9.99 3.17 -7.81
CA LEU A 45 10.05 2.45 -9.07
C LEU A 45 11.32 1.60 -9.25
N ALA A 46 12.40 1.94 -8.54
CA ALA A 46 13.61 1.15 -8.51
C ALA A 46 13.43 -0.17 -7.72
N ASP A 47 12.45 -0.24 -6.83
CA ASP A 47 12.15 -1.41 -6.01
C ASP A 47 10.99 -2.21 -6.58
N ALA A 48 11.30 -3.24 -7.38
CA ALA A 48 10.30 -4.07 -8.03
C ALA A 48 9.41 -4.86 -7.05
N GLU A 49 9.93 -5.21 -5.87
CA GLU A 49 9.14 -5.89 -4.84
C GLU A 49 8.13 -4.93 -4.23
N TRP A 50 8.55 -3.69 -3.94
CA TRP A 50 7.66 -2.64 -3.46
C TRP A 50 6.58 -2.29 -4.49
N VAL A 51 6.95 -2.16 -5.77
CA VAL A 51 5.95 -1.93 -6.84
C VAL A 51 4.91 -3.05 -6.89
N ALA A 52 5.35 -4.32 -6.83
CA ALA A 52 4.44 -5.46 -6.85
C ALA A 52 3.53 -5.50 -5.62
N HIS A 53 4.05 -5.10 -4.46
CA HIS A 53 3.27 -4.97 -3.23
C HIS A 53 2.13 -3.95 -3.39
N GLU A 54 2.43 -2.73 -3.87
CA GLU A 54 1.42 -1.69 -4.08
C GLU A 54 0.40 -2.07 -5.17
N GLU A 55 0.81 -2.86 -6.17
CA GLU A 55 -0.11 -3.37 -7.20
C GLU A 55 -1.17 -4.30 -6.62
N VAL A 56 -0.82 -5.11 -5.60
CA VAL A 56 -1.81 -5.91 -4.85
C VAL A 56 -2.79 -5.02 -4.11
N HIS A 57 -2.35 -3.94 -3.47
CA HIS A 57 -3.26 -2.98 -2.85
C HIS A 57 -4.18 -2.30 -3.87
N LEU A 58 -3.68 -1.96 -5.06
CA LEU A 58 -4.52 -1.45 -6.14
C LEU A 58 -5.60 -2.45 -6.57
N ARG A 59 -5.26 -3.75 -6.64
CA ARG A 59 -6.24 -4.82 -6.87
C ARG A 59 -7.27 -4.88 -5.74
N GLN A 60 -6.84 -4.91 -4.49
CA GLN A 60 -7.75 -4.96 -3.33
C GLN A 60 -8.70 -3.75 -3.31
N VAL A 61 -8.20 -2.55 -3.61
CA VAL A 61 -9.01 -1.33 -3.73
C VAL A 61 -9.98 -1.41 -4.90
N ARG A 62 -9.59 -2.00 -6.03
CA ARG A 62 -10.48 -2.24 -7.18
C ARG A 62 -11.60 -3.22 -6.84
N ASP A 63 -11.27 -4.29 -6.12
CA ASP A 63 -12.19 -5.39 -5.85
C ASP A 63 -13.18 -5.06 -4.71
N LEU A 64 -12.72 -4.35 -3.67
CA LEU A 64 -13.55 -3.97 -2.51
C LEU A 64 -14.14 -2.55 -2.63
N GLY A 65 -13.55 -1.70 -3.46
CA GLY A 65 -13.80 -0.27 -3.48
C GLY A 65 -13.00 0.48 -2.40
N ARG A 66 -12.58 1.71 -2.72
CA ARG A 66 -11.67 2.53 -1.88
C ARG A 66 -12.14 2.70 -0.43
N LEU A 67 -13.41 3.02 -0.22
CA LEU A 67 -13.93 3.32 1.12
C LEU A 67 -13.98 2.07 2.00
N ARG A 68 -14.44 0.95 1.42
CA ARG A 68 -14.53 -0.32 2.13
C ARG A 68 -13.15 -0.89 2.44
N PHE A 69 -12.25 -0.89 1.46
CA PHE A 69 -10.86 -1.29 1.67
C PHE A 69 -10.24 -0.51 2.83
N LEU A 70 -10.31 0.83 2.81
CA LEU A 70 -9.74 1.65 3.86
C LEU A 70 -10.35 1.36 5.24
N TYR A 71 -11.68 1.20 5.31
CA TYR A 71 -12.36 0.87 6.57
C TYR A 71 -11.94 -0.50 7.12
N GLU A 72 -12.02 -1.55 6.31
CA GLU A 72 -11.62 -2.90 6.72
C GLU A 72 -10.14 -2.95 7.08
N TYR A 73 -9.30 -2.26 6.31
CA TYR A 73 -7.86 -2.20 6.54
C TYR A 73 -7.53 -1.53 7.87
N LEU A 74 -8.13 -0.38 8.18
CA LEU A 74 -7.88 0.31 9.44
C LEU A 74 -8.42 -0.48 10.64
N LEU A 75 -9.60 -1.09 10.50
CA LEU A 75 -10.20 -1.93 11.54
C LEU A 75 -9.33 -3.16 11.84
N GLU A 76 -8.86 -3.84 10.79
CA GLU A 76 -7.98 -5.00 10.92
C GLU A 76 -6.63 -4.58 11.55
N SER A 77 -6.00 -3.51 11.06
CA SER A 77 -4.77 -2.97 11.64
C SER A 77 -4.94 -2.58 13.11
N ALA A 78 -6.08 -2.04 13.52
CA ALA A 78 -6.34 -1.73 14.93
C ALA A 78 -6.52 -3.00 15.79
N ARG A 79 -7.03 -4.09 15.20
CA ARG A 79 -7.31 -5.35 15.91
C ARG A 79 -6.08 -6.24 16.05
N VAL A 80 -5.30 -6.40 14.99
CA VAL A 80 -4.16 -7.35 14.94
C VAL A 80 -2.81 -6.67 14.73
N GLY A 81 -2.80 -5.35 14.44
CA GLY A 81 -1.60 -4.60 14.09
C GLY A 81 -1.33 -4.58 12.59
N TYR A 82 -0.60 -3.56 12.12
CA TYR A 82 -0.25 -3.39 10.70
C TYR A 82 0.41 -4.63 10.09
N TYR A 83 1.43 -5.18 10.74
CA TYR A 83 2.18 -6.30 10.18
C TYR A 83 1.36 -7.60 10.07
N GLN A 84 0.32 -7.77 10.89
CA GLN A 84 -0.56 -8.96 10.85
C GLN A 84 -1.84 -8.71 10.06
N ASN A 85 -2.00 -7.52 9.47
CA ASN A 85 -3.17 -7.21 8.67
C ASN A 85 -3.24 -8.14 7.45
N LYS A 86 -4.39 -8.79 7.25
CA LYS A 86 -4.64 -9.71 6.14
C LYS A 86 -4.28 -9.11 4.76
N PHE A 87 -4.51 -7.81 4.56
CA PHE A 87 -4.22 -7.12 3.32
C PHE A 87 -2.72 -6.96 3.07
N GLU A 88 -1.94 -6.69 4.13
CA GLU A 88 -0.48 -6.60 4.10
C GLU A 88 0.19 -7.95 3.88
N ILE A 89 -0.40 -9.01 4.46
CA ILE A 89 0.05 -10.39 4.25
C ILE A 89 -0.14 -10.75 2.78
N GLU A 90 -1.34 -10.53 2.23
CA GLU A 90 -1.61 -10.80 0.80
C GLU A 90 -0.70 -9.98 -0.12
N ALA A 91 -0.45 -8.70 0.20
CA ALA A 91 0.42 -7.85 -0.60
C ALA A 91 1.88 -8.33 -0.61
N ARG A 92 2.41 -8.77 0.55
CA ARG A 92 3.75 -9.38 0.62
C ARG A 92 3.83 -10.71 -0.11
N GLU A 93 2.83 -11.57 0.04
CA GLU A 93 2.80 -12.85 -0.65
C GLU A 93 2.74 -12.66 -2.16
N GLY A 94 1.87 -11.77 -2.64
CA GLY A 94 1.77 -11.43 -4.06
C GLY A 94 3.07 -10.83 -4.62
N ALA A 95 3.71 -9.93 -3.88
CA ALA A 95 5.01 -9.38 -4.26
C ALA A 95 6.09 -10.46 -4.34
N ARG A 96 6.14 -11.36 -3.35
CA ARG A 96 7.07 -12.50 -3.33
C ARG A 96 6.89 -13.39 -4.56
N LEU A 97 5.66 -13.79 -4.86
CA LEU A 97 5.33 -14.62 -6.03
C LEU A 97 5.71 -13.93 -7.34
N PHE A 98 5.48 -12.62 -7.46
CA PHE A 98 5.91 -11.85 -8.63
C PHE A 98 7.44 -11.91 -8.79
N MET A 99 8.18 -11.70 -7.71
CA MET A 99 9.66 -11.75 -7.73
C MET A 99 10.22 -13.15 -8.01
N GLU A 100 9.51 -14.21 -7.61
CA GLU A 100 9.84 -15.60 -7.95
C GLU A 100 9.60 -15.88 -9.44
N SER A 101 8.47 -15.43 -10.00
CA SER A 101 8.13 -15.58 -11.42
C SER A 101 9.14 -14.88 -12.35
N ARG A 102 9.73 -13.78 -11.87
CA ARG A 102 10.73 -12.99 -12.58
C ARG A 102 12.15 -13.55 -12.56
N ARG A 103 12.41 -14.54 -11.70
CA ARG A 103 13.72 -15.20 -11.55
C ARG A 103 13.82 -16.52 -12.32
N SER A 104 12.70 -17.00 -12.89
CA SER A 104 12.62 -18.22 -13.70
C SER A 104 12.73 -17.94 -15.20
#